data_AF-A0A4R0KI83-F1
#
_entry.id   AF-A0A4R0KI83-F1
#
_cell.length_a   1.000
_cell.length_b   1.000
_cell.length_c   1.000
_cell.angle_alpha   90.00
_cell.angle_beta   90.00
_cell.angle_gamma   90.00
#
_symmetry.space_group_name_H-M   'P 1'
#
loop_
_entity.id
_entity.type
_entity.pdbx_description
1 polymer ?
#
loop_
_entity_poly.entity_id
_entity_poly.type
_entity_poly.pdbx_seq_one_letter_code
_entity_poly.pdbx_strand_id
1 'polypeptide(L)'
;MAEEAVTTLRAELARFEHAEEGFALLEVFLEVARPWLGPVVLDPVELRLPDEITHDRRLVLGLIDGIEAEPRQGRVVEREFDMDDAQARWDYVRLAYSARQATVWSAKRRTTYFEVMHQSKATYWLPDSLKAAYFDSVQARGWAVPADWLEAVAKRPKPWWKRGGR
;
A
#
# COMPACT_ATOMS: atom_id res chain seq x y z
N MET A 1 -7.71 13.26 21.68
CA MET A 1 -8.08 13.34 20.25
C MET A 1 -9.13 12.28 19.98
N ALA A 2 -10.28 12.65 19.45
CA ALA A 2 -11.34 11.71 19.08
C ALA A 2 -10.83 10.72 18.02
N GLU A 3 -11.38 9.50 18.01
CA GLU A 3 -11.07 8.51 16.98
C GLU A 3 -11.72 8.97 15.67
N GLU A 4 -10.90 9.36 14.70
CA GLU A 4 -11.38 9.79 13.38
C GLU A 4 -12.01 8.61 12.65
N ALA A 5 -13.09 8.88 11.90
CA ALA A 5 -13.68 7.87 11.03
C ALA A 5 -12.67 7.47 9.94
N VAL A 6 -12.56 6.17 9.70
CA VAL A 6 -11.65 5.60 8.70
C VAL A 6 -12.48 4.83 7.70
N THR A 7 -12.25 5.10 6.42
CA THR A 7 -12.87 4.40 5.31
C THR A 7 -11.95 3.37 4.73
N THR A 8 -12.50 2.17 4.52
CA THR A 8 -11.76 1.07 3.90
C THR A 8 -12.08 1.06 2.41
N LEU A 9 -11.07 1.22 1.58
CA LEU A 9 -11.14 1.10 0.13
C LEU A 9 -10.46 -0.21 -0.29
N ARG A 10 -10.95 -0.83 -1.37
CA ARG A 10 -10.37 -2.03 -1.93
C ARG A 10 -10.01 -1.80 -3.39
N ALA A 11 -8.74 -1.93 -3.71
CA ALA A 11 -8.27 -1.96 -5.09
C ALA A 11 -8.15 -3.41 -5.56
N GLU A 12 -8.84 -3.72 -6.64
CA GLU A 12 -8.62 -4.93 -7.42
C GLU A 12 -7.48 -4.66 -8.42
N LEU A 13 -6.23 -4.73 -7.94
CA LEU A 13 -5.03 -4.37 -8.70
C LEU A 13 -4.90 -5.13 -10.02
N ALA A 14 -5.41 -6.36 -10.08
CA ALA A 14 -5.43 -7.18 -11.30
C ALA A 14 -6.41 -6.68 -12.39
N ARG A 15 -7.21 -5.63 -12.13
CA ARG A 15 -8.14 -5.04 -13.11
C ARG A 15 -7.52 -3.90 -13.91
N PHE A 16 -6.35 -3.42 -13.51
CA PHE A 16 -5.62 -2.44 -14.29
C PHE A 16 -4.98 -3.11 -15.50
N GLU A 17 -4.96 -2.41 -16.63
CA GLU A 17 -4.26 -2.88 -17.82
C GLU A 17 -2.75 -2.88 -17.61
N HIS A 18 -2.27 -1.95 -16.77
CA HIS A 18 -0.86 -1.79 -16.43
C HIS A 18 -0.67 -1.72 -14.91
N ALA A 19 0.31 -2.47 -14.38
CA ALA A 19 0.61 -2.47 -12.94
C ALA A 19 1.00 -1.07 -12.42
N GLU A 20 1.60 -0.25 -13.29
CA GLU A 20 2.00 1.13 -13.02
C GLU A 20 0.82 2.04 -12.63
N GLU A 21 -0.41 1.73 -13.08
CA GLU A 21 -1.62 2.42 -12.63
C GLU A 21 -1.93 2.10 -11.16
N GLY A 22 -1.73 0.84 -10.77
CA GLY A 22 -1.79 0.43 -9.37
C GLY A 22 -0.72 1.11 -8.50
N PHE A 23 0.48 1.32 -9.06
CA PHE A 23 1.58 2.00 -8.36
C PHE A 23 1.24 3.43 -8.05
N ALA A 24 0.82 4.14 -9.09
CA ALA A 24 0.35 5.51 -9.05
C ALA A 24 -0.64 5.76 -7.90
N LEU A 25 -1.58 4.85 -7.71
CA LEU A 25 -2.63 4.96 -6.70
C LEU A 25 -2.11 4.75 -5.28
N LEU A 26 -1.16 3.85 -5.10
CA LEU A 26 -0.45 3.70 -3.83
C LEU A 26 0.47 4.89 -3.56
N GLU A 27 1.17 5.41 -4.56
CA GLU A 27 2.06 6.56 -4.35
C GLU A 27 1.29 7.80 -3.90
N VAL A 28 0.15 8.10 -4.54
CA VAL A 28 -0.72 9.21 -4.11
C VAL A 28 -1.26 8.97 -2.71
N PHE A 29 -1.58 7.73 -2.35
CA PHE A 29 -1.98 7.40 -0.99
C PHE A 29 -0.87 7.73 0.01
N LEU A 30 0.36 7.28 -0.26
CA LEU A 30 1.52 7.53 0.61
C LEU A 30 1.84 9.02 0.71
N GLU A 31 1.72 9.76 -0.40
CA GLU A 31 1.93 11.19 -0.44
C GLU A 31 0.90 11.95 0.43
N VAL A 32 -0.39 11.67 0.24
CA VAL A 32 -1.47 12.36 0.96
C VAL A 32 -1.53 11.96 2.42
N ALA A 33 -1.33 10.67 2.71
CA ALA A 33 -1.38 10.15 4.07
C ALA A 33 -0.10 10.40 4.87
N ARG A 34 0.97 10.91 4.25
CA ARG A 34 2.31 11.06 4.85
C ARG A 34 2.33 11.54 6.30
N PRO A 35 1.60 12.61 6.69
CA PRO A 35 1.62 13.11 8.08
C PRO A 35 1.05 12.13 9.12
N TRP A 36 0.33 11.11 8.66
CA TRP A 36 -0.39 10.12 9.48
C TRP A 36 0.28 8.76 9.48
N LEU A 37 1.27 8.55 8.60
CA LEU A 37 1.97 7.29 8.47
C LEU A 37 2.92 7.07 9.65
N GLY A 38 2.99 5.82 10.09
CA GLY A 38 4.06 5.31 10.91
C GLY A 38 5.07 4.59 10.03
N PRO A 39 5.70 3.52 10.54
CA PRO A 39 6.61 2.73 9.72
C PRO A 39 5.92 2.18 8.47
N VAL A 40 6.63 2.30 7.35
CA VAL A 40 6.26 1.69 6.08
C VAL A 40 7.22 0.54 5.84
N VAL A 41 6.68 -0.67 5.84
CA VAL A 41 7.47 -1.89 5.87
C VAL A 41 7.10 -2.84 4.73
N LEU A 42 8.12 -3.52 4.24
CA LEU A 42 8.02 -4.56 3.22
C LEU A 42 8.56 -5.86 3.79
N ASP A 43 7.85 -6.97 3.56
CA ASP A 43 8.42 -8.31 3.70
C ASP A 43 9.16 -8.65 2.39
N PRO A 44 10.51 -8.73 2.40
CA PRO A 44 11.27 -9.01 1.19
C PRO A 44 11.25 -10.51 0.81
N VAL A 45 10.53 -11.37 1.56
CA VAL A 45 10.36 -12.77 1.19
C VAL A 45 9.46 -12.89 -0.04
N GLU A 46 9.89 -13.73 -0.99
CA GLU A 46 9.10 -14.07 -2.20
C GLU A 46 8.75 -12.86 -3.07
N LEU A 47 9.66 -11.87 -3.17
CA LEU A 47 9.54 -10.82 -4.18
C LEU A 47 9.55 -11.45 -5.58
N ARG A 48 8.51 -11.17 -6.36
CA ARG A 48 8.36 -11.67 -7.72
C ARG A 48 7.96 -10.52 -8.62
N LEU A 49 8.72 -10.34 -9.70
CA LEU A 49 8.41 -9.43 -10.78
C LEU A 49 7.16 -9.92 -11.54
N PRO A 50 6.01 -9.22 -11.45
CA PRO A 50 4.81 -9.58 -12.21
C PRO A 50 4.99 -9.30 -13.70
N ASP A 51 4.20 -9.99 -14.53
CA ASP A 51 4.28 -9.86 -15.98
C ASP A 51 3.62 -8.55 -16.47
N GLU A 52 2.73 -8.00 -15.66
CA GLU A 52 1.99 -6.75 -15.88
C GLU A 52 2.86 -5.50 -15.69
N ILE A 53 4.03 -5.63 -15.04
CA ILE A 53 5.04 -4.56 -14.99
C ILE A 53 5.79 -4.54 -16.31
N THR A 54 5.61 -3.46 -17.07
CA THR A 54 6.14 -3.34 -18.42
C THR A 54 7.20 -2.25 -18.51
N HIS A 55 6.85 -1.01 -18.13
CA HIS A 55 7.70 0.16 -18.28
C HIS A 55 8.83 0.16 -17.25
N ASP A 56 8.48 -0.15 -16.00
CA ASP A 56 9.43 -0.12 -14.89
C ASP A 56 10.17 -1.45 -14.70
N ARG A 57 9.95 -2.44 -15.56
CA ARG A 57 10.40 -3.83 -15.37
C ARG A 57 11.87 -3.96 -14.99
N ARG A 58 12.76 -3.29 -15.73
CA ARG A 58 14.21 -3.32 -15.49
C ARG A 58 14.58 -2.69 -14.15
N LEU A 59 13.90 -1.61 -13.78
CA LEU A 59 14.13 -0.92 -12.51
C LEU A 59 13.67 -1.80 -11.35
N VAL A 60 12.47 -2.37 -11.43
CA VAL A 60 11.95 -3.28 -10.40
C VAL A 60 12.83 -4.51 -10.23
N LEU A 61 13.30 -5.10 -11.34
CA LEU A 61 14.24 -6.21 -11.29
C LEU A 61 15.52 -5.82 -10.55
N GLY A 62 16.09 -4.65 -10.85
CA GLY A 62 17.28 -4.15 -10.15
C GLY A 62 17.07 -3.92 -8.66
N LEU A 63 15.88 -3.48 -8.24
CA LEU A 63 15.51 -3.35 -6.82
C LEU A 63 15.43 -4.72 -6.12
N ILE A 64 14.80 -5.70 -6.77
CA ILE A 64 14.69 -7.08 -6.26
C ILE A 64 16.09 -7.71 -6.14
N ASP A 65 16.88 -7.66 -7.21
CA ASP A 65 18.24 -8.20 -7.24
C ASP A 65 19.12 -7.57 -6.15
N GLY A 66 18.97 -6.26 -5.93
CA GLY A 66 19.67 -5.53 -4.87
C GLY A 66 19.34 -6.07 -3.47
N ILE A 67 18.06 -6.35 -3.21
CA ILE A 67 17.61 -6.92 -1.93
C ILE A 67 18.06 -8.37 -1.78
N GLU A 68 18.03 -9.18 -2.85
CA GLU A 68 18.48 -10.57 -2.81
C GLU A 68 19.98 -10.72 -2.60
N ALA A 69 20.77 -9.76 -3.09
CA ALA A 69 22.21 -9.72 -2.90
C ALA A 69 22.65 -9.31 -1.47
N GLU A 70 21.75 -8.72 -0.67
CA GLU A 70 22.05 -8.33 0.70
C GLU A 70 22.30 -9.57 1.59
N PRO A 71 23.38 -9.60 2.40
CA PRO A 71 23.65 -10.72 3.28
C PRO A 71 22.50 -10.93 4.27
N ARG A 72 21.85 -12.10 4.23
CA ARG A 72 20.77 -12.45 5.15
C ARG A 72 21.31 -12.67 6.57
N GLN A 73 21.34 -11.61 7.38
CA GLN A 73 21.73 -11.69 8.77
C GLN A 73 20.54 -12.12 9.66
N GLY A 74 20.19 -13.40 9.64
CA GLY A 74 19.19 -13.97 10.54
C GLY A 74 17.74 -13.92 10.03
N ARG A 75 16.77 -13.78 10.94
CA ARG A 75 15.33 -13.68 10.59
C ARG A 75 15.15 -12.43 9.73
N VAL A 76 14.60 -12.60 8.53
CA VAL A 76 14.31 -11.51 7.61
C VAL A 76 13.59 -10.39 8.36
N VAL A 77 14.25 -9.25 8.46
CA VAL A 77 13.72 -8.05 9.12
C VAL A 77 12.94 -7.28 8.06
N GLU A 78 11.73 -6.85 8.41
CA GLU A 78 10.95 -5.91 7.61
C GLU A 78 11.83 -4.73 7.15
N ARG A 79 11.80 -4.40 5.86
CA ARG A 79 12.55 -3.26 5.33
C ARG A 79 11.73 -1.99 5.51
N GLU A 80 12.27 -1.03 6.25
CA GLU A 80 11.68 0.30 6.41
C GLU A 80 12.02 1.20 5.20
N PHE A 81 11.07 2.06 4.82
CA PHE A 81 11.22 3.04 3.74
C PHE A 81 10.95 4.45 4.26
N ASP A 82 11.75 5.42 3.82
CA ASP A 82 11.53 6.84 4.09
C ASP A 82 10.40 7.38 3.21
N MET A 83 9.30 7.82 3.81
CA MET A 83 8.14 8.34 3.08
C MET A 83 8.27 9.81 2.72
N ASP A 84 9.24 10.54 3.26
CA ASP A 84 9.52 11.92 2.87
C ASP A 84 10.34 11.98 1.55
N ASP A 85 11.16 10.97 1.28
CA ASP A 85 11.85 10.81 -0.01
C ASP A 85 10.90 10.25 -1.09
N ALA A 86 10.72 11.02 -2.16
CA ALA A 86 9.90 10.63 -3.30
C ALA A 86 10.42 9.36 -4.00
N GLN A 87 11.74 9.20 -4.13
CA GLN A 87 12.32 8.02 -4.77
C GLN A 87 12.06 6.77 -3.91
N ALA A 88 12.28 6.87 -2.60
CA ALA A 88 12.02 5.78 -1.67
C ALA A 88 10.53 5.38 -1.63
N ARG A 89 9.59 6.34 -1.74
CA ARG A 89 8.16 6.04 -1.91
C ARG A 89 7.89 5.23 -3.17
N TRP A 90 8.42 5.67 -4.31
CA TRP A 90 8.22 4.96 -5.58
C TRP A 90 8.85 3.56 -5.57
N ASP A 91 10.02 3.39 -4.96
CA ASP A 91 10.68 2.09 -4.84
C ASP A 91 9.88 1.16 -3.92
N TYR A 92 9.35 1.68 -2.81
CA TYR A 92 8.41 0.93 -1.97
C TYR A 92 7.20 0.47 -2.77
N VAL A 93 6.58 1.34 -3.55
CA VAL A 93 5.37 1.03 -4.33
C VAL A 93 5.61 -0.10 -5.33
N ARG A 94 6.72 -0.03 -6.08
CA ARG A 94 7.15 -1.05 -7.04
C ARG A 94 7.37 -2.39 -6.38
N LEU A 95 8.04 -2.38 -5.23
CA LEU A 95 8.31 -3.58 -4.44
C LEU A 95 7.05 -4.14 -3.78
N ALA A 96 6.16 -3.27 -3.29
CA ALA A 96 4.92 -3.66 -2.62
C ALA A 96 3.99 -4.44 -3.56
N TYR A 97 3.94 -4.06 -4.83
CA TYR A 97 3.19 -4.80 -5.85
C TYR A 97 3.86 -6.12 -6.24
N SER A 98 5.19 -6.20 -6.11
CA SER A 98 5.98 -7.41 -6.36
C SER A 98 6.05 -8.35 -5.15
N ALA A 99 5.65 -7.88 -3.98
CA ALA A 99 5.72 -8.63 -2.73
C ALA A 99 4.49 -9.50 -2.53
N ARG A 100 4.66 -10.59 -1.78
CA ARG A 100 3.52 -11.35 -1.25
C ARG A 100 2.71 -10.49 -0.27
N GLN A 101 3.42 -9.71 0.54
CA GLN A 101 2.86 -8.84 1.56
C GLN A 101 3.65 -7.53 1.68
N ALA A 102 2.93 -6.41 1.74
CA ALA A 102 3.47 -5.09 2.03
C ALA A 102 2.53 -4.34 2.96
N THR A 103 3.08 -3.66 3.98
CA THR A 103 2.28 -3.06 5.06
C THR A 103 2.69 -1.62 5.34
N VAL A 104 1.71 -0.72 5.44
CA VAL A 104 1.88 0.65 5.98
C VAL A 104 1.18 0.72 7.32
N TRP A 105 1.88 1.15 8.36
CA TRP A 105 1.29 1.31 9.69
C TRP A 105 0.85 2.75 9.93
N SER A 106 -0.10 2.94 10.84
CA SER A 106 -0.38 4.27 11.40
C SER A 106 0.77 4.78 12.27
N ALA A 107 0.88 6.09 12.44
CA ALA A 107 1.90 6.71 13.31
C ALA A 107 1.95 6.11 14.72
N LYS A 108 0.79 5.64 15.23
CA LYS A 108 0.66 4.98 16.55
C LYS A 108 0.86 3.46 16.51
N ARG A 109 1.21 2.88 15.34
CA ARG A 109 1.34 1.43 15.07
C ARG A 109 0.15 0.59 15.54
N ARG A 110 -1.05 1.18 15.57
CA ARG A 110 -2.27 0.53 16.11
C ARG A 110 -3.11 -0.14 15.04
N THR A 111 -3.00 0.33 13.81
CA THR A 111 -3.84 -0.10 12.69
C THR A 111 -3.01 -0.07 11.42
N THR A 112 -3.20 -1.07 10.58
CA THR A 112 -2.67 -1.13 9.21
C THR A 112 -3.44 -0.15 8.33
N TYR A 113 -2.73 0.69 7.59
CA TYR A 113 -3.27 1.70 6.67
C TYR A 113 -3.22 1.29 5.20
N PHE A 114 -2.37 0.32 4.87
CA PHE A 114 -2.32 -0.31 3.57
C PHE A 114 -1.81 -1.73 3.70
N GLU A 115 -2.43 -2.64 2.94
CA GLU A 115 -2.01 -4.03 2.85
C GLU A 115 -2.20 -4.52 1.41
N VAL A 116 -1.11 -4.96 0.78
CA VAL A 116 -1.17 -5.81 -0.42
C VAL A 116 -1.08 -7.25 0.02
N MET A 117 -2.03 -8.07 -0.45
CA MET A 117 -1.99 -9.50 -0.26
C MET A 117 -2.09 -10.19 -1.62
N HIS A 118 -1.14 -11.08 -1.90
CA HIS A 118 -1.14 -11.93 -3.09
C HIS A 118 -1.19 -11.17 -4.43
N GLN A 119 -0.56 -9.98 -4.50
CA GLN A 119 -0.31 -9.19 -5.73
C GLN A 119 -1.55 -8.76 -6.54
N SER A 120 -2.73 -9.25 -6.20
CA SER A 120 -3.97 -9.07 -6.96
C SER A 120 -4.88 -8.02 -6.34
N LYS A 121 -4.70 -7.73 -5.04
CA LYS A 121 -5.59 -6.85 -4.27
C LYS A 121 -4.80 -6.04 -3.26
N ALA A 122 -5.21 -4.78 -3.12
CA ALA A 122 -4.78 -3.91 -2.04
C ALA A 122 -5.97 -3.42 -1.22
N THR A 123 -5.78 -3.32 0.08
CA THR A 123 -6.73 -2.67 1.00
C THR A 123 -6.11 -1.38 1.49
N TYR A 124 -6.83 -0.27 1.37
CA TYR A 124 -6.43 1.04 1.87
C TYR A 124 -7.37 1.44 2.99
N TRP A 125 -6.82 1.99 4.05
CA TRP A 125 -7.60 2.60 5.12
C TRP A 125 -7.27 4.08 5.11
N LEU A 126 -8.23 4.89 4.68
CA LEU A 126 -8.06 6.34 4.53
C LEU A 126 -8.88 7.06 5.60
N PRO A 127 -8.25 7.89 6.45
CA PRO A 127 -8.98 8.80 7.33
C PRO A 127 -9.93 9.67 6.52
N ASP A 128 -11.13 9.91 7.06
CA ASP A 128 -12.18 10.62 6.35
C ASP A 128 -11.78 12.06 5.97
N SER A 129 -10.90 12.70 6.76
CA SER A 129 -10.33 14.01 6.43
C SER A 129 -9.43 14.02 5.19
N LEU A 130 -8.86 12.87 4.80
CA LEU A 130 -7.91 12.75 3.69
C LEU A 130 -8.57 12.28 2.39
N LYS A 131 -9.83 11.85 2.43
CA LYS A 131 -10.56 11.34 1.25
C LYS A 131 -10.58 12.31 0.08
N ALA A 132 -11.03 13.53 0.33
CA ALA A 132 -11.16 14.54 -0.72
C ALA A 132 -9.78 14.79 -1.37
N ALA A 133 -8.75 15.05 -0.55
CA ALA A 133 -7.38 15.26 -1.02
C ALA A 133 -6.82 14.08 -1.82
N TYR A 134 -7.10 12.84 -1.41
CA TYR A 134 -6.69 11.65 -2.15
C TYR A 134 -7.34 11.60 -3.54
N PHE A 135 -8.66 11.67 -3.63
CA PHE A 135 -9.35 11.56 -4.91
C PHE A 135 -9.09 12.76 -5.83
N ASP A 136 -8.99 13.97 -5.29
CA ASP A 136 -8.60 15.17 -6.04
C ASP A 136 -7.20 15.01 -6.63
N SER A 137 -6.25 14.45 -5.86
CA SER A 137 -4.87 14.23 -6.33
C SER A 137 -4.80 13.17 -7.43
N VAL A 138 -5.58 12.09 -7.31
CA VAL A 138 -5.67 11.06 -8.37
C VAL A 138 -6.25 11.66 -9.65
N GLN A 139 -7.34 12.43 -9.55
CA GLN A 139 -7.96 13.07 -10.71
C GLN A 139 -7.04 14.11 -11.37
N ALA A 140 -6.34 14.92 -10.57
CA ALA A 140 -5.40 15.94 -11.08
C ALA A 140 -4.24 15.32 -11.89
N ARG A 141 -3.88 14.07 -11.61
CA ARG A 141 -2.87 13.30 -12.38
C ARG A 141 -3.45 12.65 -13.65
N GLY A 142 -4.73 12.86 -13.93
CA GLY A 142 -5.42 12.35 -15.13
C GLY A 142 -5.82 10.88 -15.04
N TRP A 143 -5.81 10.30 -13.83
CA TRP A 143 -6.12 8.88 -13.64
C TRP A 143 -7.60 8.67 -13.37
N ALA A 144 -8.19 7.67 -14.04
CA ALA A 144 -9.56 7.26 -13.81
C ALA A 144 -9.62 6.35 -12.57
N VAL A 145 -10.30 6.81 -11.52
CA VAL A 145 -10.62 5.96 -10.37
C VAL A 145 -11.84 5.09 -10.73
N PRO A 146 -11.75 3.75 -10.64
CA PRO A 146 -12.91 2.89 -10.82
C PRO A 146 -14.03 3.26 -9.83
N ALA A 147 -15.27 3.39 -10.29
CA ALA A 147 -16.38 3.86 -9.46
C ALA A 147 -16.64 2.96 -8.22
N ASP A 148 -16.34 1.67 -8.35
CA ASP A 148 -16.49 0.66 -7.29
C ASP A 148 -15.35 0.68 -6.26
N TRP A 149 -14.29 1.47 -6.46
CA TRP A 149 -13.30 1.74 -5.41
C TRP A 149 -13.85 2.58 -4.27
N LEU A 150 -14.76 3.49 -4.59
CA LEU A 150 -15.43 4.37 -3.64
C LEU A 150 -16.54 3.67 -2.86
N GLU A 151 -16.88 2.42 -3.21
CA GLU A 151 -17.71 1.58 -2.37
C GLU A 151 -16.92 1.21 -1.11
N ALA A 152 -16.91 2.16 -0.17
CA ALA A 152 -16.41 2.00 1.17
C ALA A 152 -16.84 0.64 1.69
N VAL A 153 -15.88 -0.26 1.89
CA VAL A 153 -16.19 -1.55 2.49
C VAL A 153 -16.66 -1.24 3.90
N ALA A 154 -17.97 -1.34 4.11
CA ALA A 154 -18.56 -1.12 5.42
C ALA A 154 -17.79 -1.97 6.41
N LYS A 155 -17.27 -1.33 7.46
CA LYS A 155 -16.47 -1.97 8.52
C LYS A 155 -17.22 -3.22 8.97
N ARG A 156 -16.78 -4.41 8.53
CA ARG A 156 -17.49 -5.66 8.87
C ARG A 156 -17.54 -5.72 10.39
N PRO A 157 -18.73 -5.73 11.01
CA PRO A 157 -18.81 -5.75 12.46
C PRO A 157 -18.02 -6.95 12.96
N LYS A 158 -17.12 -6.73 13.94
CA LYS A 158 -16.34 -7.82 14.55
C LYS A 158 -17.30 -8.97 14.87
N PRO A 159 -17.00 -10.20 14.43
CA PRO A 159 -17.83 -11.35 14.77
C PRO A 159 -18.01 -11.45 16.27
N TRP A 160 -19.21 -11.85 16.74
CA TRP A 160 -19.56 -11.85 18.16
C TRP A 160 -18.59 -12.69 19.02
N TRP A 161 -17.96 -13.72 18.46
CA TRP A 161 -16.94 -14.52 19.13
C TRP A 161 -15.56 -13.84 19.28
N LYS A 162 -15.29 -12.75 18.54
CA LYS A 162 -14.11 -11.88 18.74
C LYS A 162 -14.45 -10.63 19.59
N ARG A 163 -15.68 -10.55 20.13
CA ARG A 163 -16.10 -9.52 21.09
C ARG A 163 -16.02 -10.10 22.51
N GLY A 164 -14.80 -10.31 23.02
CA GLY A 164 -14.57 -10.70 24.41
C GLY A 164 -13.39 -9.91 24.98
N GLY A 165 -13.44 -9.37 26.20
CA GLY A 165 -14.48 -9.40 27.23
C GLY A 165 -14.21 -8.32 28.30
N ARG A 166 -15.28 -7.95 29.02
CA ARG A 166 -15.39 -7.02 30.18
C ARG A 166 -14.49 -5.79 30.20
#